data_AF-A0A9Q6ZE90-F1
#
_entry.id   AF-A0A9Q6ZE90-F1
#
_cell.length_a   1.000
_cell.length_b   1.000
_cell.length_c   1.000
_cell.angle_alpha   90.00
_cell.angle_beta   90.00
_cell.angle_gamma   90.00
#
_symmetry.space_group_name_H-M   'P 1'
#
loop_
_entity.id
_entity.type
_entity.pdbx_description
1 polymer ?
#
loop_
_entity_poly.entity_id
_entity_poly.type
_entity_poly.pdbx_seq_one_letter_code
_entity_poly.pdbx_strand_id
1 'polypeptide(L)'
;MSKKILLLSFLVCGLLLGTACSSDDSSPKEEEQKPKPEEPEEPVEPGEEEGGEEGPDKTGTFNYTTFKDVKVGFGDGLSQSAEGTFTFPTDIEKVQTIKMYVQNPCQNKECDEWDRFANVYVKNKKTNEWYEIGRFITPYWVGSEKLPRGWEFDVTDFKSLLTGDVELKIYTETWLAKGRVYSVDFDFIYGETAYQYSAVVPLFQYNQSSIDGVPYGTAQTTDLARSIKLPANTELAYFRTTISGWGHATPNDAGGRGCAEWCYRTHHIQLEGSNAFEHYMGPIGCANNPINNQAPGNWKPDRAGWCPGMVVPPYINNLTGDLKNKTLNFNYKLEPWTANNPENKAFYAISTFVVVHSTTPIQPAVVQ
;
A
#
# COMPACT_ATOMS: atom_id res chain seq x y z
N MET A 1 -17.74 -52.35 44.55
CA MET A 1 -16.57 -51.63 45.11
C MET A 1 -16.77 -50.17 44.72
N SER A 2 -17.17 -49.19 45.55
CA SER A 2 -16.61 -48.72 46.85
C SER A 2 -15.13 -48.33 46.69
N LYS A 3 -14.66 -47.09 46.91
CA LYS A 3 -15.08 -45.93 47.76
C LYS A 3 -15.02 -44.62 46.91
N LYS A 4 -15.66 -43.46 47.14
CA LYS A 4 -16.03 -42.61 48.31
C LYS A 4 -14.88 -41.84 49.01
N ILE A 5 -14.88 -40.51 48.80
CA ILE A 5 -14.42 -39.32 49.59
C ILE A 5 -14.68 -38.11 48.64
N LEU A 6 -15.33 -36.97 48.95
CA LEU A 6 -16.00 -36.38 50.12
C LEU A 6 -15.15 -35.74 51.24
N LEU A 7 -15.00 -34.41 51.21
CA LEU A 7 -15.15 -33.47 52.35
C LEU A 7 -15.15 -32.00 51.81
N LEU A 8 -15.41 -30.99 52.63
CA LEU A 8 -16.69 -30.36 52.96
C LEU A 8 -16.39 -28.87 53.34
N SER A 9 -17.37 -27.98 53.16
CA SER A 9 -17.37 -26.53 53.41
C SER A 9 -17.30 -26.05 54.87
N PHE A 10 -16.88 -24.79 55.11
CA PHE A 10 -17.37 -23.84 56.16
C PHE A 10 -16.91 -22.39 55.83
N LEU A 11 -17.41 -21.26 56.38
CA LEU A 11 -18.77 -20.67 56.51
C LEU A 11 -18.69 -19.23 57.12
N VAL A 12 -19.55 -18.27 56.74
CA VAL A 12 -19.82 -16.91 57.34
C VAL A 12 -18.61 -15.95 57.57
N CYS A 13 -18.67 -14.65 57.92
CA CYS A 13 -19.65 -13.53 58.06
C CYS A 13 -18.84 -12.20 57.87
N GLY A 14 -19.35 -10.98 57.67
CA GLY A 14 -20.70 -10.42 57.68
C GLY A 14 -20.69 -8.92 57.29
N LEU A 15 -21.86 -8.26 57.31
CA LEU A 15 -22.07 -6.83 56.97
C LEU A 15 -21.59 -5.86 58.07
N LEU A 16 -21.38 -4.59 57.71
CA LEU A 16 -21.89 -3.43 58.48
C LEU A 16 -22.07 -2.18 57.60
N LEU A 17 -23.01 -1.29 57.96
CA LEU A 17 -23.46 -0.10 57.21
C LEU A 17 -23.00 1.22 57.87
N GLY A 18 -23.09 2.32 57.11
CA GLY A 18 -23.25 3.71 57.60
C GLY A 18 -22.51 4.72 56.69
N THR A 19 -23.10 5.54 55.81
CA THR A 19 -24.12 6.62 55.89
C THR A 19 -23.68 7.96 56.54
N ALA A 20 -23.39 8.92 55.65
CA ALA A 20 -23.96 10.27 55.58
C ALA A 20 -23.35 11.49 56.32
N CYS A 21 -23.63 12.66 55.71
CA CYS A 21 -23.41 14.07 56.10
C CYS A 21 -21.95 14.58 56.09
N SER A 22 -21.55 15.65 55.37
CA SER A 22 -22.11 16.97 55.01
C SER A 22 -21.81 18.08 56.02
N SER A 23 -21.08 19.11 55.58
CA SER A 23 -21.11 20.48 56.09
C SER A 23 -20.28 21.41 55.18
N ASP A 24 -20.90 22.48 54.65
CA ASP A 24 -20.19 23.68 54.17
C ASP A 24 -19.53 24.43 55.34
N ASP A 25 -18.49 25.25 55.07
CA ASP A 25 -18.42 26.60 55.66
C ASP A 25 -17.47 27.54 54.90
N SER A 26 -17.38 28.80 55.37
CA SER A 26 -17.24 30.02 54.58
C SER A 26 -15.91 30.77 54.82
N SER A 27 -15.59 31.73 53.95
CA SER A 27 -14.41 32.62 54.03
C SER A 27 -14.44 33.59 55.24
N PRO A 28 -13.31 34.26 55.55
CA PRO A 28 -13.22 35.68 55.14
C PRO A 28 -11.83 36.16 54.66
N LYS A 29 -11.76 37.45 54.29
CA LYS A 29 -10.65 38.17 53.62
C LYS A 29 -9.63 38.78 54.58
N GLU A 30 -8.45 39.16 54.05
CA GLU A 30 -7.72 40.39 54.43
C GLU A 30 -7.22 41.16 53.18
N GLU A 31 -7.39 42.49 53.21
CA GLU A 31 -6.64 43.50 52.43
C GLU A 31 -5.51 44.01 53.38
N GLU A 32 -4.48 44.79 53.03
CA GLU A 32 -4.17 45.68 51.91
C GLU A 32 -2.65 46.02 52.00
N GLN A 33 -1.96 46.37 50.89
CA GLN A 33 -1.12 47.59 50.79
C GLN A 33 -0.35 47.70 49.45
N LYS A 34 -0.05 48.95 49.08
CA LYS A 34 0.33 49.38 47.72
C LYS A 34 1.48 50.40 47.79
N PRO A 35 2.49 50.34 46.90
CA PRO A 35 3.33 51.50 46.60
C PRO A 35 2.95 52.24 45.29
N LYS A 36 3.51 53.44 45.12
CA LYS A 36 3.22 54.42 44.05
C LYS A 36 4.23 54.29 42.86
N PRO A 37 4.05 55.05 41.75
CA PRO A 37 4.56 54.69 40.41
C PRO A 37 5.82 55.45 39.96
N GLU A 38 6.39 54.99 38.85
CA GLU A 38 7.38 55.71 38.02
C GLU A 38 6.90 55.85 36.55
N GLU A 39 7.66 56.60 35.75
CA GLU A 39 7.24 57.30 34.52
C GLU A 39 7.09 56.43 33.24
N PRO A 40 6.43 56.94 32.17
CA PRO A 40 6.26 56.20 30.92
C PRO A 40 7.49 56.31 29.99
N GLU A 41 7.98 55.17 29.50
CA GLU A 41 8.99 55.12 28.44
C GLU A 41 8.37 55.16 27.03
N GLU A 42 9.17 55.62 26.06
CA GLU A 42 8.78 55.89 24.66
C GLU A 42 8.60 54.61 23.82
N PRO A 43 7.89 54.67 22.67
CA PRO A 43 7.61 53.50 21.85
C PRO A 43 8.85 53.03 21.07
N VAL A 44 9.20 51.76 21.24
CA VAL A 44 10.27 51.08 20.48
C VAL A 44 9.74 50.63 19.10
N GLU A 45 10.49 50.92 18.04
CA GLU A 45 10.20 50.47 16.67
C GLU A 45 10.32 48.93 16.53
N PRO A 46 9.59 48.29 15.59
CA PRO A 46 9.64 46.84 15.44
C PRO A 46 11.01 46.38 14.93
N GLY A 47 11.69 45.57 15.75
CA GLY A 47 12.92 44.88 15.37
C GLY A 47 12.69 43.85 14.27
N GLU A 48 13.73 43.63 13.47
CA GLU A 48 13.76 42.68 12.36
C GLU A 48 13.54 41.24 12.86
N GLU A 49 12.74 40.45 12.14
CA GLU A 49 12.59 39.01 12.41
C GLU A 49 13.89 38.28 12.04
N GLU A 50 14.80 38.11 13.00
CA GLU A 50 15.94 37.21 12.83
C GLU A 50 15.47 35.76 12.64
N GLY A 51 16.19 35.03 11.80
CA GLY A 51 15.74 33.75 11.23
C GLY A 51 15.46 32.68 12.28
N GLY A 52 14.36 31.96 12.10
CA GLY A 52 14.04 30.80 12.92
C GLY A 52 15.14 29.74 12.82
N GLU A 53 15.63 29.30 13.97
CA GLU A 53 16.59 28.18 14.06
C GLU A 53 15.99 26.93 13.42
N GLU A 54 16.63 26.39 12.39
CA GLU A 54 16.32 25.05 11.90
C GLU A 54 16.62 24.05 13.02
N GLY A 55 15.55 23.52 13.63
CA GLY A 55 15.66 22.42 14.59
C GLY A 55 16.38 21.22 13.97
N PRO A 56 17.04 20.37 14.77
CA PRO A 56 17.95 19.35 14.28
C PRO A 56 17.27 18.43 13.26
N ASP A 57 17.94 18.25 12.12
CA ASP A 57 17.43 17.51 10.96
C ASP A 57 16.84 16.15 11.36
N LYS A 58 15.52 16.04 11.15
CA LYS A 58 14.78 14.79 11.36
C LYS A 58 15.41 13.72 10.48
N THR A 59 15.99 12.72 11.13
CA THR A 59 16.79 11.65 10.52
C THR A 59 16.43 10.31 11.16
N GLY A 60 16.57 9.23 10.39
CA GLY A 60 16.24 7.87 10.86
C GLY A 60 14.81 7.43 10.55
N THR A 61 14.40 6.32 11.15
CA THR A 61 13.15 5.60 10.80
C THR A 61 12.03 5.91 11.79
N PHE A 62 10.87 6.30 11.27
CA PHE A 62 9.64 6.54 12.03
C PHE A 62 8.53 5.60 11.52
N ASN A 63 7.94 4.81 12.42
CA ASN A 63 6.87 3.87 12.08
C ASN A 63 5.48 4.49 12.29
N TYR A 64 4.57 4.24 11.34
CA TYR A 64 3.18 4.67 11.36
C TYR A 64 2.27 3.46 11.13
N THR A 65 1.56 3.02 12.17
CA THR A 65 0.57 1.93 12.07
C THR A 65 -0.74 2.44 11.48
N THR A 66 -1.38 1.64 10.61
CA THR A 66 -2.64 1.99 9.95
C THR A 66 -3.73 0.95 10.25
N PHE A 67 -4.05 0.07 9.29
CA PHE A 67 -4.94 -1.06 9.52
C PHE A 67 -4.38 -1.97 10.62
N LYS A 68 -5.26 -2.41 11.53
CA LYS A 68 -4.94 -3.35 12.58
C LYS A 68 -6.01 -4.43 12.65
N ASP A 69 -5.60 -5.66 12.38
CA ASP A 69 -6.41 -6.88 12.37
C ASP A 69 -7.75 -6.71 11.60
N VAL A 70 -7.72 -5.95 10.51
CA VAL A 70 -8.89 -5.64 9.70
C VAL A 70 -9.28 -6.85 8.86
N LYS A 71 -10.55 -7.26 8.93
CA LYS A 71 -11.06 -8.41 8.17
C LYS A 71 -11.70 -7.96 6.86
N VAL A 72 -11.31 -8.61 5.77
CA VAL A 72 -12.04 -8.64 4.50
C VAL A 72 -12.60 -10.04 4.26
N GLY A 73 -13.72 -10.18 3.55
CA GLY A 73 -14.41 -11.45 3.32
C GLY A 73 -15.60 -11.31 2.39
N PHE A 74 -16.20 -12.43 1.99
CA PHE A 74 -17.34 -12.44 1.08
C PHE A 74 -18.55 -13.17 1.69
N GLY A 75 -19.73 -12.55 1.61
CA GLY A 75 -20.98 -13.01 2.19
C GLY A 75 -21.79 -11.86 2.82
N ASP A 76 -22.96 -12.18 3.37
CA ASP A 76 -23.86 -11.17 3.95
C ASP A 76 -23.18 -10.36 5.06
N GLY A 77 -23.17 -9.03 4.92
CA GLY A 77 -22.54 -8.11 5.87
C GLY A 77 -21.01 -8.10 5.86
N LEU A 78 -20.37 -8.77 4.90
CA LEU A 78 -18.91 -8.75 4.70
C LEU A 78 -18.54 -7.93 3.45
N SER A 79 -17.30 -7.44 3.42
CA SER A 79 -16.73 -6.72 2.28
C SER A 79 -15.38 -7.29 1.88
N GLN A 80 -15.13 -7.42 0.58
CA GLN A 80 -13.84 -7.84 0.03
C GLN A 80 -12.75 -6.76 0.17
N SER A 81 -13.13 -5.52 0.51
CA SER A 81 -12.22 -4.43 0.86
C SER A 81 -12.50 -3.85 2.25
N ALA A 82 -11.46 -3.29 2.86
CA ALA A 82 -11.57 -2.41 4.01
C ALA A 82 -10.89 -1.08 3.70
N GLU A 83 -11.52 0.02 4.13
CA GLU A 83 -11.07 1.40 3.91
C GLU A 83 -10.92 2.11 5.27
N GLY A 84 -10.01 3.07 5.36
CA GLY A 84 -9.79 3.84 6.59
C GLY A 84 -8.95 5.09 6.35
N THR A 85 -9.09 6.07 7.23
CA THR A 85 -8.30 7.31 7.22
C THR A 85 -7.25 7.28 8.33
N PHE A 86 -6.01 7.58 8.01
CA PHE A 86 -4.85 7.48 8.91
C PHE A 86 -3.96 8.71 8.78
N THR A 87 -3.43 9.21 9.90
CA THR A 87 -2.59 10.41 9.92
C THR A 87 -1.11 10.04 9.72
N PHE A 88 -0.51 10.65 8.70
CA PHE A 88 0.90 10.55 8.30
C PHE A 88 1.62 11.91 8.48
N PRO A 89 2.96 11.94 8.52
CA PRO A 89 3.70 13.18 8.68
C PRO A 89 3.43 14.17 7.53
N THR A 90 3.44 15.45 7.84
CA THR A 90 3.35 16.55 6.86
C THR A 90 4.72 17.01 6.36
N ASP A 91 5.76 16.79 7.15
CA ASP A 91 7.15 17.02 6.83
C ASP A 91 7.71 15.85 5.99
N ILE A 92 7.52 15.91 4.67
CA ILE A 92 7.91 14.82 3.75
C ILE A 92 9.11 15.13 2.83
N GLU A 93 9.67 16.34 2.89
CA GLU A 93 10.76 16.77 2.00
C GLU A 93 12.06 15.98 2.23
N LYS A 94 12.36 15.66 3.50
CA LYS A 94 13.51 14.83 3.92
C LYS A 94 13.18 13.33 4.00
N VAL A 95 12.02 12.89 3.49
CA VAL A 95 11.69 11.45 3.39
C VAL A 95 12.41 10.86 2.17
N GLN A 96 13.38 9.99 2.46
CA GLN A 96 14.19 9.30 1.46
C GLN A 96 13.51 8.01 0.99
N THR A 97 12.88 7.26 1.90
CA THR A 97 12.22 5.97 1.60
C THR A 97 10.95 5.82 2.42
N ILE A 98 9.91 5.21 1.85
CA ILE A 98 8.73 4.71 2.58
C ILE A 98 8.60 3.21 2.31
N LYS A 99 8.76 2.39 3.35
CA LYS A 99 8.47 0.95 3.29
C LYS A 99 7.09 0.69 3.88
N MET A 100 6.20 0.08 3.11
CA MET A 100 4.93 -0.46 3.62
C MET A 100 5.13 -1.92 3.99
N TYR A 101 4.59 -2.32 5.13
CA TYR A 101 4.59 -3.69 5.64
C TYR A 101 3.15 -4.18 5.75
N VAL A 102 2.84 -5.34 5.16
CA VAL A 102 1.50 -5.95 5.21
C VAL A 102 1.60 -7.31 5.88
N GLN A 103 1.06 -7.43 7.10
CA GLN A 103 0.90 -8.70 7.79
C GLN A 103 -0.46 -9.32 7.49
N ASN A 104 -0.49 -10.63 7.25
CA ASN A 104 -1.71 -11.40 7.10
C ASN A 104 -1.70 -12.57 8.10
N PRO A 105 -2.21 -12.42 9.33
CA PRO A 105 -2.41 -13.56 10.22
C PRO A 105 -3.49 -14.52 9.67
N CYS A 106 -3.17 -15.81 9.61
CA CYS A 106 -4.10 -16.91 9.36
C CYS A 106 -3.68 -18.15 10.17
N GLN A 107 -3.96 -18.10 11.47
CA GLN A 107 -3.78 -19.24 12.36
C GLN A 107 -4.84 -20.31 12.06
N ASN A 108 -4.51 -21.57 12.37
CA ASN A 108 -5.44 -22.71 12.37
C ASN A 108 -6.24 -22.96 11.07
N LYS A 109 -5.85 -22.38 9.93
CA LYS A 109 -6.56 -22.43 8.62
C LYS A 109 -7.94 -21.73 8.66
N GLU A 110 -8.08 -20.69 9.49
CA GLU A 110 -9.33 -19.93 9.68
C GLU A 110 -9.58 -18.85 8.61
N CYS A 111 -8.65 -18.64 7.68
CA CYS A 111 -8.82 -17.80 6.48
C CYS A 111 -9.31 -18.59 5.25
N ASP A 112 -9.68 -17.86 4.20
CA ASP A 112 -9.84 -18.35 2.83
C ASP A 112 -8.52 -18.98 2.35
N GLU A 113 -8.50 -20.31 2.23
CA GLU A 113 -7.28 -21.09 2.02
C GLU A 113 -6.61 -20.93 0.65
N TRP A 114 -7.21 -20.20 -0.28
CA TRP A 114 -6.70 -20.03 -1.65
C TRP A 114 -5.66 -18.91 -1.76
N ASP A 115 -4.91 -18.93 -2.86
CA ASP A 115 -3.96 -17.91 -3.27
C ASP A 115 -4.67 -16.76 -4.00
N ARG A 116 -5.26 -15.84 -3.22
CA ARG A 116 -6.05 -14.73 -3.72
C ARG A 116 -5.18 -13.57 -4.18
N PHE A 117 -5.61 -12.93 -5.26
CA PHE A 117 -5.20 -11.57 -5.60
C PHE A 117 -5.55 -10.62 -4.45
N ALA A 118 -4.59 -9.80 -4.03
CA ALA A 118 -4.79 -8.77 -3.02
C ALA A 118 -3.90 -7.55 -3.30
N ASN A 119 -4.36 -6.37 -2.90
CA ASN A 119 -3.61 -5.13 -3.09
C ASN A 119 -4.00 -4.05 -2.08
N VAL A 120 -3.14 -3.04 -1.99
CA VAL A 120 -3.31 -1.85 -1.16
C VAL A 120 -3.34 -0.63 -2.07
N TYR A 121 -4.24 0.30 -1.78
CA TYR A 121 -4.38 1.58 -2.48
C TYR A 121 -4.25 2.76 -1.52
N VAL A 122 -3.77 3.88 -2.04
CA VAL A 122 -3.88 5.22 -1.45
C VAL A 122 -4.87 6.06 -2.26
N LYS A 123 -5.69 6.89 -1.62
CA LYS A 123 -6.61 7.78 -2.33
C LYS A 123 -5.95 9.12 -2.65
N ASN A 124 -6.03 9.57 -3.90
CA ASN A 124 -5.65 10.93 -4.27
C ASN A 124 -6.72 11.92 -3.77
N LYS A 125 -6.38 12.71 -2.76
CA LYS A 125 -7.30 13.67 -2.11
C LYS A 125 -7.89 14.73 -3.05
N LYS A 126 -7.25 14.99 -4.20
CA LYS A 126 -7.70 15.99 -5.19
C LYS A 126 -8.69 15.40 -6.21
N THR A 127 -8.52 14.14 -6.59
CA THR A 127 -9.33 13.48 -7.65
C THR A 127 -10.31 12.44 -7.12
N ASN A 128 -10.19 12.04 -5.86
CA ASN A 128 -10.85 10.87 -5.25
C ASN A 128 -10.53 9.51 -5.90
N GLU A 129 -9.53 9.44 -6.77
CA GLU A 129 -9.09 8.20 -7.41
C GLU A 129 -8.21 7.36 -6.45
N TRP A 130 -8.39 6.04 -6.48
CA TRP A 130 -7.56 5.08 -5.73
C TRP A 130 -6.34 4.67 -6.56
N TYR A 131 -5.13 4.85 -6.04
CA TYR A 131 -3.86 4.45 -6.68
C TYR A 131 -3.30 3.20 -6.01
N GLU A 132 -3.09 2.12 -6.75
CA GLU A 132 -2.49 0.88 -6.24
C GLU A 132 -1.01 1.09 -5.90
N ILE A 133 -0.67 0.98 -4.61
CA ILE A 133 0.70 1.20 -4.11
C ILE A 133 1.50 -0.10 -4.01
N GLY A 134 0.82 -1.23 -3.79
CA GLY A 134 1.41 -2.56 -3.74
C GLY A 134 0.39 -3.68 -3.96
N ARG A 135 0.83 -4.77 -4.59
CA ARG A 135 0.02 -5.96 -4.90
C ARG A 135 0.74 -7.23 -4.44
N PHE A 136 0.00 -8.18 -3.91
CA PHE A 136 0.51 -9.47 -3.47
C PHE A 136 -0.50 -10.58 -3.73
N ILE A 137 -0.03 -11.82 -3.74
CA ILE A 137 -0.89 -13.00 -3.79
C ILE A 137 -0.84 -13.66 -2.41
N THR A 138 -1.99 -13.95 -1.80
CA THR A 138 -2.01 -14.58 -0.49
C THR A 138 -1.38 -15.98 -0.54
N PRO A 139 -0.78 -16.49 0.56
CA PRO A 139 -0.28 -17.86 0.58
C PRO A 139 -1.45 -18.83 0.65
N TYR A 140 -1.30 -20.03 0.08
CA TYR A 140 -2.26 -21.09 0.34
C TYR A 140 -2.27 -21.47 1.82
N TRP A 141 -3.46 -21.69 2.39
CA TRP A 141 -3.72 -22.24 3.74
C TRP A 141 -3.21 -21.50 4.97
N VAL A 142 -2.24 -20.59 4.82
CA VAL A 142 -1.50 -19.94 5.91
C VAL A 142 -1.41 -18.44 5.65
N GLY A 143 -0.89 -17.72 6.64
CA GLY A 143 -0.65 -16.29 6.58
C GLY A 143 0.79 -15.91 6.24
N SER A 144 1.14 -14.68 6.56
CA SER A 144 2.49 -14.14 6.40
C SER A 144 3.41 -14.40 7.60
N GLU A 145 3.07 -15.30 8.53
CA GLU A 145 3.74 -15.41 9.85
C GLU A 145 5.20 -15.89 9.77
N LYS A 146 5.62 -16.42 8.62
CA LYS A 146 7.03 -16.71 8.33
C LYS A 146 7.88 -15.46 8.10
N LEU A 147 7.24 -14.32 7.84
CA LEU A 147 7.87 -13.01 7.68
C LEU A 147 7.55 -12.19 8.94
N PRO A 148 8.53 -11.87 9.82
CA PRO A 148 8.25 -11.21 11.10
C PRO A 148 7.52 -9.86 11.02
N ARG A 149 7.65 -9.14 9.89
CA ARG A 149 6.88 -7.91 9.58
C ARG A 149 5.90 -8.08 8.42
N GLY A 150 5.62 -9.30 7.98
CA GLY A 150 4.82 -9.53 6.76
C GLY A 150 5.58 -9.18 5.48
N TRP A 151 4.84 -8.89 4.41
CA TRP A 151 5.44 -8.52 3.11
C TRP A 151 5.87 -7.05 3.11
N GLU A 152 7.10 -6.79 2.65
CA GLU A 152 7.64 -5.43 2.45
C GLU A 152 7.37 -4.94 1.02
N PHE A 153 6.97 -3.68 0.89
CA PHE A 153 6.82 -2.98 -0.38
C PHE A 153 7.54 -1.62 -0.30
N ASP A 154 8.28 -1.27 -1.35
CA ASP A 154 8.71 0.12 -1.52
C ASP A 154 7.58 0.95 -2.13
N VAL A 155 7.09 1.93 -1.37
CA VAL A 155 5.99 2.83 -1.76
C VAL A 155 6.43 4.29 -1.79
N THR A 156 7.74 4.55 -1.82
CA THR A 156 8.35 5.90 -1.84
C THR A 156 7.83 6.76 -3.00
N ASP A 157 7.51 6.13 -4.13
CA ASP A 157 6.88 6.76 -5.30
C ASP A 157 5.61 7.56 -4.96
N PHE A 158 4.90 7.17 -3.90
CA PHE A 158 3.64 7.76 -3.45
C PHE A 158 3.80 8.71 -2.25
N LYS A 159 5.02 9.17 -1.92
CA LYS A 159 5.27 10.05 -0.76
C LYS A 159 4.40 11.31 -0.72
N SER A 160 4.09 11.90 -1.88
CA SER A 160 3.22 13.08 -1.98
C SER A 160 1.72 12.82 -1.79
N LEU A 161 1.32 11.55 -1.65
CA LEU A 161 -0.03 11.13 -1.25
C LEU A 161 -0.07 10.61 0.19
N LEU A 162 1.04 10.05 0.68
CA LEU A 162 1.20 9.50 2.04
C LEU A 162 1.58 10.59 3.06
N THR A 163 0.78 11.65 3.16
CA THR A 163 1.06 12.81 4.02
C THR A 163 -0.22 13.44 4.60
N GLY A 164 -0.20 13.87 5.87
CA GLY A 164 -1.40 14.33 6.60
C GLY A 164 -2.45 13.22 6.75
N ASP A 165 -3.74 13.55 6.72
CA ASP A 165 -4.81 12.54 6.82
C ASP A 165 -5.03 11.83 5.48
N VAL A 166 -4.71 10.54 5.41
CA VAL A 166 -4.67 9.73 4.19
C VAL A 166 -5.72 8.62 4.25
N GLU A 167 -6.57 8.56 3.23
CA GLU A 167 -7.44 7.40 3.01
C GLU A 167 -6.65 6.26 2.33
N LEU A 168 -6.63 5.10 2.98
CA LEU A 168 -6.08 3.85 2.46
C LEU A 168 -7.20 2.81 2.26
N LYS A 169 -6.96 1.88 1.34
CA LYS A 169 -7.82 0.71 1.10
C LYS A 169 -6.98 -0.54 0.97
N ILE A 170 -7.37 -1.63 1.62
CA ILE A 170 -6.86 -2.97 1.35
C ILE A 170 -7.99 -3.81 0.75
N TYR A 171 -7.70 -4.58 -0.30
CA TYR A 171 -8.65 -5.45 -0.99
C TYR A 171 -8.09 -6.87 -1.10
N THR A 172 -8.99 -7.84 -1.15
CA THR A 172 -8.66 -9.24 -1.49
C THR A 172 -9.80 -9.85 -2.28
N GLU A 173 -9.48 -10.52 -3.38
CA GLU A 173 -10.42 -11.27 -4.21
C GLU A 173 -10.84 -12.60 -3.55
N THR A 174 -11.27 -12.52 -2.29
CA THR A 174 -11.77 -13.64 -1.50
C THR A 174 -13.23 -13.91 -1.81
N TRP A 175 -13.61 -15.17 -1.92
CA TRP A 175 -14.99 -15.59 -2.18
C TRP A 175 -15.58 -16.42 -1.03
N LEU A 176 -14.97 -16.34 0.15
CA LEU A 176 -15.37 -17.07 1.36
C LEU A 176 -15.60 -16.12 2.55
N ALA A 177 -16.58 -16.44 3.40
CA ALA A 177 -16.87 -15.69 4.62
C ALA A 177 -15.74 -15.78 5.69
N LYS A 178 -14.88 -16.79 5.57
CA LYS A 178 -13.61 -16.85 6.32
C LYS A 178 -12.74 -15.63 6.02
N GLY A 179 -12.60 -15.28 4.74
CA GLY A 179 -11.89 -14.09 4.31
C GLY A 179 -10.40 -14.07 4.64
N ARG A 180 -9.83 -12.89 4.81
CA ARG A 180 -8.46 -12.65 5.25
C ARG A 180 -8.43 -11.51 6.27
N VAL A 181 -7.46 -11.55 7.19
CA VAL A 181 -7.24 -10.52 8.21
C VAL A 181 -5.91 -9.84 7.94
N TYR A 182 -5.82 -8.52 8.08
CA TYR A 182 -4.60 -7.76 7.79
C TYR A 182 -4.27 -6.72 8.85
N SER A 183 -2.97 -6.57 9.11
CA SER A 183 -2.39 -5.39 9.75
C SER A 183 -1.40 -4.74 8.76
N VAL A 184 -1.33 -3.41 8.77
CA VAL A 184 -0.51 -2.64 7.82
C VAL A 184 0.16 -1.47 8.54
N ASP A 185 1.47 -1.35 8.39
CA ASP A 185 2.29 -0.27 8.95
C ASP A 185 3.34 0.23 7.95
N PHE A 186 3.85 1.44 8.17
CA PHE A 186 4.75 2.13 7.26
C PHE A 186 5.97 2.68 7.99
N ASP A 187 7.17 2.35 7.51
CA ASP A 187 8.42 2.97 7.96
C ASP A 187 8.77 4.12 7.01
N PHE A 188 8.77 5.35 7.54
CA PHE A 188 9.29 6.53 6.86
C PHE A 188 10.74 6.71 7.28
N ILE A 189 11.66 6.59 6.32
CA ILE A 189 13.10 6.71 6.53
C ILE A 189 13.52 8.11 6.08
N TYR A 190 13.97 8.91 7.04
CA TYR A 190 14.37 10.30 6.85
C TYR A 190 15.89 10.45 6.70
N GLY A 191 16.30 11.31 5.77
CA GLY A 191 17.70 11.64 5.50
C GLY A 191 17.84 12.56 4.28
N GLU A 192 19.07 12.74 3.81
CA GLU A 192 19.32 13.50 2.59
C GLU A 192 18.74 12.78 1.35
N THR A 193 18.07 13.55 0.49
CA THR A 193 17.53 13.11 -0.79
C THR A 193 17.97 14.06 -1.90
N ALA A 194 18.31 13.50 -3.07
CA ALA A 194 18.60 14.30 -4.27
C ALA A 194 17.36 15.06 -4.77
N TYR A 195 16.16 14.59 -4.44
CA TYR A 195 14.89 15.19 -4.86
C TYR A 195 13.91 15.27 -3.68
N GLN A 196 13.71 16.48 -3.18
CA GLN A 196 12.79 16.79 -2.07
C GLN A 196 11.33 16.59 -2.51
N TYR A 197 11.00 16.97 -3.75
CA TYR A 197 9.64 16.97 -4.28
C TYR A 197 9.44 15.88 -5.33
N SER A 198 8.31 15.18 -5.23
CA SER A 198 7.88 14.23 -6.25
C SER A 198 6.37 14.23 -6.45
N ALA A 199 5.93 13.85 -7.64
CA ALA A 199 4.52 13.65 -7.97
C ALA A 199 4.33 12.36 -8.77
N VAL A 200 3.18 11.70 -8.58
CA VAL A 200 2.82 10.45 -9.22
C VAL A 200 1.40 10.51 -9.76
N VAL A 201 1.17 9.95 -10.94
CA VAL A 201 -0.15 9.87 -11.58
C VAL A 201 -0.25 8.56 -12.40
N PRO A 202 -1.40 7.86 -12.37
CA PRO A 202 -1.61 6.68 -13.19
C PRO A 202 -1.71 7.06 -14.67
N LEU A 203 -1.18 6.18 -15.51
CA LEU A 203 -1.50 6.14 -16.94
C LEU A 203 -2.79 5.34 -17.15
N PHE A 204 -2.90 4.22 -16.44
CA PHE A 204 -4.10 3.38 -16.34
C PHE A 204 -3.99 2.42 -15.15
N GLN A 205 -5.15 1.94 -14.71
CA GLN A 205 -5.30 0.96 -13.64
C GLN A 205 -6.43 -0.02 -14.01
N TYR A 206 -6.06 -1.20 -14.48
CA TYR A 206 -6.95 -2.35 -14.73
C TYR A 206 -6.60 -3.42 -13.69
N ASN A 207 -6.92 -3.15 -12.43
CA ASN A 207 -6.36 -3.84 -11.26
C ASN A 207 -7.38 -4.04 -10.11
N GLN A 208 -8.68 -3.85 -10.34
CA GLN A 208 -9.71 -3.98 -9.31
C GLN A 208 -9.82 -5.42 -8.78
N SER A 209 -9.57 -6.40 -9.65
CA SER A 209 -9.39 -7.82 -9.34
C SER A 209 -8.45 -8.45 -10.37
N SER A 210 -8.14 -9.75 -10.24
CA SER A 210 -7.37 -10.48 -11.23
C SER A 210 -8.08 -10.59 -12.60
N ILE A 211 -9.42 -10.63 -12.59
CA ILE A 211 -10.27 -10.80 -13.79
C ILE A 211 -10.81 -9.48 -14.37
N ASP A 212 -10.67 -8.36 -13.66
CA ASP A 212 -10.89 -6.99 -14.18
C ASP A 212 -9.63 -6.45 -14.90
N GLY A 213 -8.61 -7.30 -15.08
CA GLY A 213 -7.42 -7.00 -15.87
C GLY A 213 -7.69 -6.90 -17.37
N VAL A 214 -6.67 -6.49 -18.13
CA VAL A 214 -6.73 -6.43 -19.59
C VAL A 214 -6.94 -7.83 -20.16
N PRO A 215 -7.99 -8.09 -20.97
CA PRO A 215 -8.19 -9.38 -21.63
C PRO A 215 -7.01 -9.78 -22.51
N TYR A 216 -6.62 -11.05 -22.48
CA TYR A 216 -5.48 -11.57 -23.22
C TYR A 216 -5.87 -12.74 -24.12
N GLY A 217 -5.29 -12.80 -25.32
CA GLY A 217 -5.62 -13.81 -26.34
C GLY A 217 -6.85 -13.49 -27.20
N THR A 218 -7.59 -12.43 -26.91
CA THR A 218 -8.70 -11.92 -27.73
C THR A 218 -8.28 -10.69 -28.53
N ALA A 219 -9.16 -10.20 -29.42
CA ALA A 219 -8.99 -8.88 -30.02
C ALA A 219 -8.85 -7.82 -28.90
N GLN A 220 -7.78 -7.03 -28.96
CA GLN A 220 -7.50 -6.01 -27.95
C GLN A 220 -8.42 -4.80 -28.13
N THR A 221 -9.30 -4.60 -27.16
CA THR A 221 -10.23 -3.45 -27.11
C THR A 221 -9.89 -2.46 -26.00
N THR A 222 -8.91 -2.79 -25.14
CA THR A 222 -8.50 -1.94 -24.03
C THR A 222 -7.39 -0.99 -24.48
N ASP A 223 -7.60 0.31 -24.29
CA ASP A 223 -6.60 1.31 -24.66
C ASP A 223 -5.52 1.47 -23.57
N LEU A 224 -4.30 1.06 -23.94
CA LEU A 224 -3.08 1.14 -23.15
C LEU A 224 -2.11 2.21 -23.66
N ALA A 225 -2.53 3.05 -24.60
CA ALA A 225 -1.78 4.20 -25.08
C ALA A 225 -2.17 5.47 -24.30
N ARG A 226 -1.20 6.36 -24.04
CA ARG A 226 -1.42 7.67 -23.39
C ARG A 226 -0.44 8.70 -23.94
N SER A 227 -0.86 9.97 -24.02
CA SER A 227 0.06 11.08 -24.20
C SER A 227 0.38 11.70 -22.84
N ILE A 228 1.67 11.84 -22.53
CA ILE A 228 2.14 12.28 -21.21
C ILE A 228 3.00 13.52 -21.39
N LYS A 229 2.64 14.62 -20.71
CA LYS A 229 3.43 15.85 -20.65
C LYS A 229 4.09 15.99 -19.28
N LEU A 230 5.42 15.93 -19.26
CA LEU A 230 6.23 16.15 -18.06
C LEU A 230 6.34 17.64 -17.72
N PRO A 231 6.38 18.02 -16.42
CA PRO A 231 6.65 19.39 -15.97
C PRO A 231 7.96 20.00 -16.49
N ALA A 232 8.02 21.34 -16.54
CA ALA A 232 9.20 22.10 -16.95
C ALA A 232 10.43 21.90 -16.06
N ASN A 233 10.21 21.60 -14.78
CA ASN A 233 11.24 21.36 -13.76
C ASN A 233 11.50 19.87 -13.47
N THR A 234 11.06 18.96 -14.34
CA THR A 234 11.35 17.52 -14.19
C THR A 234 12.85 17.25 -14.31
N GLU A 235 13.45 16.65 -13.26
CA GLU A 235 14.87 16.31 -13.22
C GLU A 235 15.11 14.80 -13.29
N LEU A 236 14.20 14.01 -12.71
CA LEU A 236 14.13 12.56 -12.86
C LEU A 236 12.67 12.17 -13.13
N ALA A 237 12.46 11.21 -14.03
CA ALA A 237 11.15 10.60 -14.25
C ALA A 237 11.29 9.12 -14.63
N TYR A 238 10.30 8.32 -14.23
CA TYR A 238 10.25 6.90 -14.53
C TYR A 238 8.81 6.38 -14.55
N PHE A 239 8.63 5.20 -15.13
CA PHE A 239 7.40 4.43 -14.97
C PHE A 239 7.53 3.44 -13.81
N ARG A 240 6.46 3.28 -13.03
CA ARG A 240 6.25 2.17 -12.09
C ARG A 240 5.13 1.30 -12.65
N THR A 241 5.40 0.04 -13.00
CA THR A 241 4.40 -0.90 -13.52
C THR A 241 4.29 -2.14 -12.64
N THR A 242 3.08 -2.48 -12.19
CA THR A 242 2.77 -3.75 -11.50
C THR A 242 1.79 -4.55 -12.35
N ILE A 243 2.23 -5.71 -12.82
CA ILE A 243 1.46 -6.60 -13.71
C ILE A 243 1.47 -8.04 -13.18
N SER A 244 0.34 -8.73 -13.27
CA SER A 244 0.19 -10.14 -12.90
C SER A 244 -0.84 -10.81 -13.80
N GLY A 245 -0.47 -11.94 -14.41
CA GLY A 245 -1.36 -12.70 -15.30
C GLY A 245 -2.25 -13.70 -14.57
N TRP A 246 -3.47 -13.89 -15.05
CA TRP A 246 -4.46 -14.82 -14.51
C TRP A 246 -5.06 -15.72 -15.61
N GLY A 247 -5.53 -16.90 -15.21
CA GLY A 247 -6.16 -17.89 -16.08
C GLY A 247 -5.19 -18.92 -16.67
N HIS A 248 -5.78 -20.00 -17.22
CA HIS A 248 -5.08 -21.13 -17.83
C HIS A 248 -5.62 -21.41 -19.25
N ALA A 249 -5.81 -20.33 -20.02
CA ALA A 249 -6.30 -20.32 -21.38
C ALA A 249 -5.37 -21.05 -22.36
N THR A 250 -5.98 -21.70 -23.35
CA THR A 250 -5.32 -22.51 -24.38
C THR A 250 -5.18 -21.70 -25.69
N PRO A 251 -4.20 -22.00 -26.56
CA PRO A 251 -3.26 -23.12 -26.53
C PRO A 251 -2.18 -22.96 -25.46
N ASN A 252 -1.80 -24.08 -24.84
CA ASN A 252 -0.74 -24.12 -23.84
C ASN A 252 0.64 -24.04 -24.52
N ASP A 253 1.59 -23.37 -23.87
CA ASP A 253 3.00 -23.46 -24.21
C ASP A 253 3.60 -24.82 -23.79
N ALA A 254 4.87 -25.03 -24.14
CA ALA A 254 5.68 -26.15 -23.67
C ALA A 254 5.60 -26.32 -22.14
N GLY A 255 5.48 -27.58 -21.68
CA GLY A 255 5.24 -27.90 -20.27
C GLY A 255 3.79 -27.75 -19.81
N GLY A 256 2.83 -27.50 -20.72
CA GLY A 256 1.41 -27.43 -20.38
C GLY A 256 0.98 -26.09 -19.77
N ARG A 257 1.71 -25.01 -20.06
CA ARG A 257 1.52 -23.68 -19.47
C ARG A 257 0.47 -22.87 -20.23
N GLY A 258 -0.75 -22.80 -19.68
CA GLY A 258 -1.82 -21.94 -20.19
C GLY A 258 -1.66 -20.46 -19.79
N CYS A 259 -2.28 -19.55 -20.54
CA CYS A 259 -2.18 -18.11 -20.30
C CYS A 259 -3.30 -17.56 -19.39
N ALA A 260 -3.10 -16.52 -18.59
CA ALA A 260 -1.87 -15.75 -18.39
C ALA A 260 -1.15 -16.07 -17.06
N GLU A 261 -1.65 -17.01 -16.24
CA GLU A 261 -0.99 -17.40 -14.99
C GLU A 261 0.35 -18.13 -15.26
N TRP A 262 0.40 -19.04 -16.24
CA TRP A 262 1.50 -20.00 -16.39
C TRP A 262 2.42 -19.72 -17.57
N CYS A 263 1.91 -19.12 -18.64
CA CYS A 263 2.67 -18.89 -19.87
C CYS A 263 3.64 -17.71 -19.72
N TYR A 264 4.94 -17.93 -19.93
CA TYR A 264 5.94 -16.87 -19.78
C TYR A 264 5.90 -15.93 -20.98
N ARG A 265 5.90 -14.62 -20.75
CA ARG A 265 5.78 -13.61 -21.80
C ARG A 265 6.71 -12.42 -21.55
N THR A 266 7.13 -11.71 -22.61
CA THR A 266 7.86 -10.45 -22.54
C THR A 266 6.99 -9.32 -23.11
N HIS A 267 6.43 -8.52 -22.21
CA HIS A 267 5.66 -7.33 -22.58
C HIS A 267 6.59 -6.13 -22.75
N HIS A 268 6.10 -5.09 -23.41
CA HIS A 268 6.93 -3.92 -23.73
C HIS A 268 6.21 -2.62 -23.39
N ILE A 269 6.95 -1.69 -22.79
CA ILE A 269 6.59 -0.27 -22.90
C ILE A 269 7.16 0.22 -24.22
N GLN A 270 6.29 0.82 -25.04
CA GLN A 270 6.67 1.54 -26.24
C GLN A 270 6.63 3.05 -25.99
N LEU A 271 7.65 3.76 -26.47
CA LEU A 271 7.71 5.22 -26.51
C LEU A 271 7.87 5.66 -27.97
N GLU A 272 7.04 6.61 -28.42
CA GLU A 272 6.96 7.03 -29.83
C GLU A 272 6.82 5.83 -30.81
N GLY A 273 6.01 4.84 -30.42
CA GLY A 273 5.76 3.61 -31.19
C GLY A 273 6.92 2.58 -31.17
N SER A 274 8.09 2.92 -30.62
CA SER A 274 9.27 2.06 -30.54
C SER A 274 9.36 1.36 -29.19
N ASN A 275 9.75 0.08 -29.15
CA ASN A 275 9.98 -0.62 -27.89
C ASN A 275 11.11 0.07 -27.10
N ALA A 276 10.83 0.50 -25.87
CA ALA A 276 11.77 1.23 -25.02
C ALA A 276 12.19 0.41 -23.79
N PHE A 277 11.27 -0.39 -23.22
CA PHE A 277 11.53 -1.23 -22.05
C PHE A 277 10.83 -2.58 -22.17
N GLU A 278 11.43 -3.62 -21.59
CA GLU A 278 10.93 -5.00 -21.59
C GLU A 278 10.52 -5.43 -20.17
N HIS A 279 9.34 -6.03 -20.04
CA HIS A 279 8.83 -6.65 -18.81
C HIS A 279 8.70 -8.16 -19.03
N TYR A 280 9.74 -8.90 -18.64
CA TYR A 280 9.76 -10.35 -18.74
C TYR A 280 9.03 -11.00 -17.55
N MET A 281 7.85 -11.56 -17.83
CA MET A 281 7.02 -12.33 -16.91
C MET A 281 7.53 -13.78 -16.83
N GLY A 282 8.74 -13.95 -16.30
CA GLY A 282 9.42 -15.24 -16.16
C GLY A 282 9.19 -15.96 -14.83
N PRO A 283 9.89 -17.09 -14.58
CA PRO A 283 9.95 -17.70 -13.26
C PRO A 283 10.69 -16.78 -12.28
N ILE A 284 10.16 -16.65 -11.06
CA ILE A 284 10.79 -15.84 -9.98
C ILE A 284 11.23 -16.68 -8.77
N GLY A 285 11.12 -18.02 -8.86
CA GLY A 285 11.65 -18.97 -7.90
C GLY A 285 10.66 -19.34 -6.78
N CYS A 286 9.38 -19.60 -7.10
CA CYS A 286 8.33 -19.82 -6.11
C CYS A 286 8.64 -20.94 -5.09
N ALA A 287 9.37 -21.98 -5.50
CA ALA A 287 9.83 -23.06 -4.61
C ALA A 287 10.76 -22.58 -3.47
N ASN A 288 11.37 -21.40 -3.60
CA ASN A 288 12.25 -20.77 -2.61
C ASN A 288 11.52 -19.74 -1.71
N ASN A 289 10.20 -19.58 -1.83
CA ASN A 289 9.43 -18.64 -1.01
C ASN A 289 9.67 -18.91 0.50
N PRO A 290 10.07 -17.91 1.31
CA PRO A 290 10.22 -18.07 2.76
C PRO A 290 8.93 -18.52 3.47
N ILE A 291 7.75 -18.21 2.92
CA ILE A 291 6.46 -18.79 3.32
C ILE A 291 6.33 -20.21 2.72
N ASN A 292 7.19 -21.12 3.18
CA ASN A 292 7.32 -22.50 2.67
C ASN A 292 6.33 -23.51 3.28
N ASN A 293 5.45 -23.06 4.17
CA ASN A 293 4.46 -23.87 4.90
C ASN A 293 3.07 -23.91 4.23
N GLN A 294 2.98 -23.55 2.95
CA GLN A 294 1.73 -23.46 2.17
C GLN A 294 1.11 -24.81 1.74
N ALA A 295 1.69 -25.95 2.13
CA ALA A 295 1.16 -27.27 1.79
C ALA A 295 -0.23 -27.52 2.44
N PRO A 296 -1.19 -28.19 1.77
CA PRO A 296 -1.06 -28.90 0.48
C PRO A 296 -1.29 -28.05 -0.79
N GLY A 297 -1.32 -26.71 -0.69
CA GLY A 297 -1.51 -25.83 -1.86
C GLY A 297 -0.38 -25.95 -2.90
N ASN A 298 -0.68 -25.63 -4.16
CA ASN A 298 0.25 -25.76 -5.28
C ASN A 298 1.23 -24.58 -5.38
N TRP A 299 1.98 -24.30 -4.30
CA TRP A 299 2.77 -23.06 -4.16
C TRP A 299 4.13 -23.08 -4.86
N LYS A 300 4.71 -24.26 -5.11
CA LYS A 300 6.09 -24.40 -5.61
C LYS A 300 6.29 -24.08 -7.10
N PRO A 301 5.37 -24.44 -8.03
CA PRO A 301 5.60 -24.20 -9.44
C PRO A 301 5.52 -22.71 -9.81
N ASP A 302 6.51 -22.25 -10.58
CA ASP A 302 6.60 -20.87 -11.06
C ASP A 302 5.46 -20.48 -12.00
N ARG A 303 4.81 -19.35 -11.65
CA ARG A 303 3.92 -18.59 -12.53
C ARG A 303 4.71 -17.56 -13.33
N ALA A 304 4.05 -16.91 -14.28
CA ALA A 304 4.60 -15.81 -15.05
C ALA A 304 4.68 -14.53 -14.19
N GLY A 305 5.86 -14.25 -13.61
CA GLY A 305 6.17 -13.02 -12.88
C GLY A 305 5.61 -12.89 -11.46
N TRP A 306 5.01 -13.94 -10.89
CA TRP A 306 4.49 -13.90 -9.51
C TRP A 306 4.54 -15.28 -8.81
N CYS A 307 4.29 -15.31 -7.50
CA CYS A 307 4.17 -16.54 -6.70
C CYS A 307 3.08 -16.44 -5.62
N PRO A 308 2.39 -17.55 -5.28
CA PRO A 308 1.55 -17.64 -4.09
C PRO A 308 2.33 -17.31 -2.80
N GLY A 309 1.79 -16.40 -2.00
CA GLY A 309 2.43 -15.92 -0.76
C GLY A 309 3.58 -14.93 -0.99
N MET A 310 3.62 -14.20 -2.11
CA MET A 310 4.64 -13.17 -2.38
C MET A 310 4.02 -11.87 -2.89
N VAL A 311 4.79 -10.79 -2.78
CA VAL A 311 4.54 -9.54 -3.50
C VAL A 311 4.66 -9.76 -5.01
N VAL A 312 3.87 -9.03 -5.78
CA VAL A 312 4.07 -8.91 -7.24
C VAL A 312 5.10 -7.78 -7.43
N PRO A 313 6.31 -8.07 -7.95
CA PRO A 313 7.35 -7.07 -8.05
C PRO A 313 7.00 -6.00 -9.10
N PRO A 314 7.17 -4.70 -8.80
CA PRO A 314 7.01 -3.65 -9.79
C PRO A 314 8.25 -3.58 -10.72
N TYR A 315 8.01 -3.32 -12.00
CA TYR A 315 9.04 -2.86 -12.93
C TYR A 315 9.20 -1.34 -12.78
N ILE A 316 10.46 -0.89 -12.67
CA ILE A 316 10.83 0.53 -12.62
C ILE A 316 11.64 0.87 -13.88
N ASN A 317 11.14 1.79 -14.70
CA ASN A 317 11.72 2.10 -16.00
C ASN A 317 12.12 3.59 -16.08
N ASN A 318 13.41 3.87 -15.90
CA ASN A 318 13.93 5.24 -15.92
C ASN A 318 13.91 5.87 -17.32
N LEU A 319 13.31 7.06 -17.42
CA LEU A 319 13.39 7.88 -18.63
C LEU A 319 14.76 8.58 -18.71
N THR A 320 15.23 8.79 -19.94
CA THR A 320 16.54 9.37 -20.22
C THR A 320 16.47 10.56 -21.20
N GLY A 321 17.56 11.32 -21.26
CA GLY A 321 17.67 12.55 -22.03
C GLY A 321 17.06 13.75 -21.30
N ASP A 322 16.83 14.85 -22.03
CA ASP A 322 16.07 15.99 -21.49
C ASP A 322 14.61 15.54 -21.22
N LEU A 323 14.05 16.00 -20.10
CA LEU A 323 12.71 15.71 -19.61
C LEU A 323 11.84 16.98 -19.49
N LYS A 324 12.43 18.18 -19.61
CA LYS A 324 11.76 19.45 -19.32
C LYS A 324 10.69 19.76 -20.37
N ASN A 325 9.43 19.90 -19.92
CA ASN A 325 8.27 20.09 -20.81
C ASN A 325 8.06 18.97 -21.85
N LYS A 326 8.72 17.82 -21.69
CA LYS A 326 8.69 16.74 -22.69
C LYS A 326 7.29 16.15 -22.78
N THR A 327 6.75 16.13 -23.99
CA THR A 327 5.59 15.29 -24.32
C THR A 327 6.11 13.97 -24.87
N LEU A 328 5.54 12.86 -24.43
CA LEU A 328 5.85 11.52 -24.92
C LEU A 328 4.58 10.69 -25.11
N ASN A 329 4.53 9.92 -26.19
CA ASN A 329 3.48 8.97 -26.48
C ASN A 329 3.88 7.60 -25.94
N PHE A 330 3.18 7.17 -24.90
CA PHE A 330 3.34 5.87 -24.24
C PHE A 330 2.37 4.85 -24.84
N ASN A 331 2.77 3.58 -24.95
CA ASN A 331 1.86 2.45 -25.14
C ASN A 331 2.36 1.20 -24.41
N TYR A 332 1.50 0.49 -23.69
CA TYR A 332 1.84 -0.83 -23.13
C TYR A 332 1.44 -1.96 -24.08
N LYS A 333 2.44 -2.61 -24.66
CA LYS A 333 2.25 -3.67 -25.65
C LYS A 333 2.43 -5.04 -25.01
N LEU A 334 1.32 -5.75 -24.81
CA LEU A 334 1.32 -7.17 -24.49
C LEU A 334 1.95 -7.98 -25.64
N GLU A 335 2.57 -9.11 -25.29
CA GLU A 335 3.17 -10.01 -26.28
C GLU A 335 2.05 -10.68 -27.11
N PRO A 336 2.11 -10.68 -28.45
CA PRO A 336 1.06 -11.27 -29.27
C PRO A 336 0.83 -12.76 -28.97
N TRP A 337 -0.41 -13.10 -28.62
CA TRP A 337 -0.90 -14.46 -28.42
C TRP A 337 -2.39 -14.49 -28.75
N THR A 338 -2.94 -15.65 -29.08
CA THR A 338 -4.35 -15.81 -29.46
C THR A 338 -4.92 -17.05 -28.79
N ALA A 339 -6.00 -16.89 -28.03
CA ALA A 339 -6.70 -17.99 -27.40
C ALA A 339 -7.42 -18.84 -28.46
N ASN A 340 -7.31 -20.16 -28.38
CA ASN A 340 -8.04 -21.08 -29.25
C ASN A 340 -9.39 -21.54 -28.68
N ASN A 341 -9.67 -21.22 -27.40
CA ASN A 341 -10.98 -21.36 -26.79
C ASN A 341 -11.35 -20.06 -26.06
N PRO A 342 -12.34 -19.27 -26.53
CA PRO A 342 -12.73 -18.00 -25.92
C PRO A 342 -13.47 -18.15 -24.57
N GLU A 343 -13.89 -19.36 -24.19
CA GLU A 343 -14.50 -19.62 -22.88
C GLU A 343 -13.44 -19.64 -21.76
N ASN A 344 -12.23 -20.13 -22.07
CA ASN A 344 -11.09 -20.09 -21.15
C ASN A 344 -10.39 -18.74 -21.27
N LYS A 345 -10.79 -17.78 -20.43
CA LYS A 345 -10.26 -16.41 -20.47
C LYS A 345 -8.88 -16.30 -19.82
N ALA A 346 -8.10 -15.34 -20.31
CA ALA A 346 -6.84 -14.90 -19.72
C ALA A 346 -6.90 -13.39 -19.50
N PHE A 347 -6.27 -12.91 -18.43
CA PHE A 347 -6.25 -11.48 -18.07
C PHE A 347 -4.87 -11.07 -17.56
N TYR A 348 -4.48 -9.81 -17.78
CA TYR A 348 -3.39 -9.16 -17.07
C TYR A 348 -3.92 -8.03 -16.22
N ALA A 349 -4.00 -8.25 -14.91
CA ALA A 349 -4.21 -7.15 -13.97
C ALA A 349 -2.96 -6.25 -14.03
N ILE A 350 -3.13 -4.96 -14.35
CA ILE A 350 -2.02 -4.02 -14.57
C ILE A 350 -2.33 -2.64 -14.01
N SER A 351 -1.34 -2.04 -13.36
CA SER A 351 -1.28 -0.61 -13.07
C SER A 351 0.04 -0.06 -13.60
N THR A 352 0.01 1.06 -14.30
CA THR A 352 1.22 1.81 -14.64
C THR A 352 1.06 3.25 -14.20
N PHE A 353 2.07 3.78 -13.51
CA PHE A 353 2.18 5.18 -13.10
C PHE A 353 3.40 5.82 -13.77
N VAL A 354 3.32 7.14 -14.00
CA VAL A 354 4.51 7.97 -14.22
C VAL A 354 4.82 8.72 -12.92
N VAL A 355 6.08 8.66 -12.49
CA VAL A 355 6.60 9.37 -11.33
C VAL A 355 7.58 10.43 -11.83
N VAL A 356 7.49 11.65 -11.29
CA VAL A 356 8.38 12.77 -11.58
C VAL A 356 8.97 13.33 -10.29
N HIS A 357 10.22 13.77 -10.34
CA HIS A 357 11.01 14.27 -9.22
C HIS A 357 11.73 15.58 -9.57
N SER A 358 11.90 16.46 -8.58
CA SER A 358 12.69 17.69 -8.67
C SER A 358 13.22 18.14 -7.30
N THR A 359 14.27 18.96 -7.34
CA THR A 359 14.77 19.79 -6.24
C THR A 359 13.84 20.96 -5.90
N THR A 360 12.84 21.25 -6.74
CA THR A 360 11.86 22.33 -6.57
C THR A 360 10.43 21.77 -6.58
N PRO A 361 9.43 22.49 -6.01
CA PRO A 361 8.03 22.04 -6.03
C PRO A 361 7.54 21.66 -7.43
N ILE A 362 7.14 20.40 -7.59
CA ILE A 362 6.76 19.81 -8.89
C ILE A 362 5.27 19.45 -8.92
N GLN A 363 4.62 19.73 -10.05
CA GLN A 363 3.25 19.29 -10.32
C GLN A 363 3.23 17.87 -10.89
N PRO A 364 2.13 17.11 -10.77
CA PRO A 364 1.97 15.86 -11.52
C PRO A 364 2.15 16.06 -13.03
N ALA A 365 2.62 15.03 -13.73
CA ALA A 365 2.56 15.00 -15.19
C ALA A 365 1.10 15.06 -15.66
N VAL A 366 0.86 15.67 -16.82
CA VAL A 366 -0.47 15.67 -17.45
C VAL A 366 -0.58 14.45 -18.34
N VAL A 367 -1.60 13.62 -18.13
CA VAL A 367 -1.89 12.42 -18.91
C VAL A 367 -3.17 12.66 -19.73
N GLN A 368 -3.15 12.25 -21.00
CA GLN A 368 -4.26 12.32 -21.95
C GLN A 368 -4.45 10.97 -22.65
#